data_AF-A0A7V5VW36-F1
#
_entry.id   AF-A0A7V5VW36-F1
#
_cell.length_a   1.000
_cell.length_b   1.000
_cell.length_c   1.000
_cell.angle_alpha   90.00
_cell.angle_beta   90.00
_cell.angle_gamma   90.00
#
_symmetry.space_group_name_H-M   'P 1'
#
loop_
_entity.id
_entity.type
_entity.pdbx_description
1 polymer ?
#
loop_
_entity_poly.entity_id
_entity_poly.type
_entity_poly.pdbx_seq_one_letter_code
_entity_poly.pdbx_strand_id
1 'polypeptide(L)' 'MAKAQSFVEKVRKAEQRGKGPVMVKVIKAYRSPRGTIRFFERFVRVNDLAEVDTLDISLTQR' A
#
# COMPACT_ATOMS: atom_id res chain seq x y z
N MET A 1 29.13 -0.70 -24.08
CA MET A 1 28.67 -2.10 -24.19
C MET A 1 27.74 -2.39 -23.02
N ALA A 2 26.48 -2.75 -23.28
CA ALA A 2 25.56 -3.13 -22.22
C ALA A 2 26.02 -4.46 -21.62
N LYS A 3 26.34 -4.48 -20.33
CA LYS A 3 26.68 -5.73 -19.62
C LYS A 3 25.51 -6.70 -19.78
N ALA A 4 25.75 -7.87 -20.37
CA ALA A 4 24.74 -8.90 -20.55
C ALA A 4 24.26 -9.33 -19.16
N GLN A 5 23.04 -8.93 -18.80
CA GLN A 5 22.44 -9.28 -17.52
C GLN A 5 22.08 -10.77 -17.53
N SER A 6 22.60 -11.51 -16.56
CA SER A 6 22.38 -12.96 -16.45
C SER A 6 20.90 -13.29 -16.18
N PHE A 7 20.44 -14.46 -16.63
CA PHE A 7 19.05 -14.91 -16.39
C PHE A 7 18.72 -14.97 -14.90
N VAL A 8 19.69 -15.36 -14.07
CA VAL A 8 19.56 -15.40 -12.61
C VAL A 8 19.27 -14.00 -12.04
N GLU A 9 19.94 -12.96 -12.52
CA GLU A 9 19.68 -11.58 -12.09
C GLU A 9 18.32 -11.06 -12.54
N LYS A 10 17.80 -11.53 -13.69
CA LYS A 10 16.44 -11.17 -14.14
C LYS A 10 15.37 -11.83 -13.27
N VAL A 11 15.54 -13.11 -12.94
CA VAL A 11 14.61 -13.85 -12.07
C VAL A 11 14.59 -13.25 -10.66
N ARG A 12 15.76 -12.97 -10.07
CA ARG A 12 15.85 -12.39 -8.73
C ARG A 12 15.22 -10.99 -8.64
N LYS A 13 15.37 -10.16 -9.69
CA LYS A 13 14.66 -8.87 -9.78
C LYS A 13 13.16 -9.04 -10.00
N ALA A 14 12.72 -10.06 -10.75
CA ALA A 14 11.30 -10.35 -10.95
C ALA A 14 10.62 -10.83 -9.66
N GLU A 15 11.27 -11.71 -8.89
CA GLU A 15 10.80 -12.11 -7.55
C GLU A 15 10.74 -10.94 -6.58
N GLN A 16 11.71 -10.02 -6.63
CA GLN A 16 11.69 -8.82 -5.79
C GLN A 16 10.62 -7.80 -6.22
N ARG A 17 10.24 -7.75 -7.50
CA ARG A 17 9.14 -6.90 -7.99
C ARG A 17 7.78 -7.34 -7.45
N GLY A 18 7.60 -8.63 -7.16
CA GLY A 18 6.40 -9.15 -6.49
C GLY A 18 6.40 -8.99 -4.97
N LYS A 19 7.52 -8.57 -4.37
CA LYS A 19 7.74 -8.41 -2.92
C LYS A 19 8.09 -6.96 -2.53
N GLY A 20 7.81 -6.01 -3.40
CA GLY A 20 7.99 -4.58 -3.12
C GLY A 20 6.77 -3.99 -2.43
N PRO A 21 6.90 -2.84 -1.75
CA PRO A 21 5.77 -2.19 -1.11
C PRO A 21 4.69 -1.86 -2.14
N VAL A 22 3.50 -2.42 -1.96
CA VAL A 22 2.31 -2.18 -2.78
C VAL A 22 1.66 -0.89 -2.31
N MET A 23 1.33 -0.01 -3.26
CA MET A 23 0.53 1.17 -2.94
C MET A 23 -0.95 0.80 -2.98
N VAL A 24 -1.60 0.86 -1.83
CA VAL A 24 -3.02 0.51 -1.69
C VAL A 24 -3.82 1.75 -1.27
N LYS A 25 -5.05 1.86 -1.78
CA LYS A 25 -6.01 2.88 -1.32
C LYS A 25 -6.84 2.29 -0.18
N VAL A 26 -6.67 2.82 1.02
CA VAL A 26 -7.46 2.43 2.18
C VAL A 26 -8.64 3.39 2.30
N ILE A 27 -9.85 2.84 2.39
CA ILE A 27 -11.09 3.60 2.54
C ILE A 27 -11.77 3.11 3.82
N LYS A 28 -11.89 3.98 4.84
CA LYS A 28 -12.60 3.67 6.09
C LYS A 28 -13.80 4.59 6.26
N ALA A 29 -14.98 4.01 6.47
CA ALA A 29 -16.19 4.77 6.78
C ALA A 29 -16.21 5.18 8.26
N TYR A 30 -16.73 6.36 8.56
CA TYR A 30 -16.97 6.83 9.91
C TYR A 30 -18.30 7.60 9.99
N ARG A 31 -18.92 7.58 11.17
CA ARG A 31 -20.12 8.37 11.42
C ARG A 31 -19.70 9.77 11.87
N SER A 32 -20.14 10.78 11.13
CA SER A 32 -19.87 12.16 11.50
C SER A 32 -20.73 12.58 12.70
N PRO A 33 -20.32 13.61 13.47
CA PRO A 33 -21.12 14.16 14.56
C PRO A 33 -22.51 14.67 14.11
N ARG A 34 -22.67 14.96 12.81
CA ARG A 34 -23.94 15.39 12.20
C ARG A 34 -24.83 14.22 11.74
N GLY A 35 -24.47 12.99 12.11
CA GLY A 35 -25.25 11.79 11.81
C GLY A 35 -25.05 11.22 10.40
N THR A 36 -24.38 11.94 9.48
CA THR A 36 -24.06 11.45 8.13
C THR A 36 -22.84 10.54 8.12
N ILE A 37 -22.82 9.57 7.21
CA ILE A 37 -21.67 8.69 6.96
C ILE A 37 -20.66 9.45 6.09
N ARG A 38 -19.39 9.45 6.49
CA ARG A 38 -18.26 10.03 5.76
C ARG A 38 -17.16 8.98 5.62
N PHE A 39 -16.19 9.24 4.75
CA PHE A 39 -15.10 8.30 4.45
C PHE A 39 -13.74 8.99 4.63
N PHE A 40 -12.79 8.26 5.21
CA PHE A 40 -11.37 8.57 5.15
C PHE A 40 -10.78 7.78 3.99
N GLU A 41 -10.12 8.48 3.06
CA GLU A 41 -9.45 7.86 1.92
C GLU A 41 -7.97 8.24 1.94
N ARG A 42 -7.08 7.24 1.88
CA ARG A 42 -5.65 7.50 1.80
C ARG A 42 -4.91 6.42 1.03
N PHE A 43 -3.93 6.83 0.23
CA PHE A 43 -2.96 5.90 -0.34
C PHE A 43 -1.85 5.63 0.68
N VAL A 44 -1.62 4.35 0.97
CA VAL A 44 -0.58 3.89 1.88
C VAL A 44 0.30 2.89 1.14
N ARG A 45 1.61 2.96 1.37
CA ARG A 45 2.55 1.93 0.93
C ARG A 45 2.62 0.86 2.01
N VAL A 46 2.24 -0.37 1.67
CA VAL A 46 2.30 -1.53 2.55
C VAL A 46 3.27 -2.55 1.99
N ASN A 47 4.03 -3.23 2.84
CA ASN A 47 4.93 -4.29 2.36
C ASN A 47 4.15 -5.58 2.08
N ASP A 48 3.08 -5.80 2.84
CA ASP A 48 2.18 -6.93 2.71
C ASP A 48 0.72 -6.46 2.81
N LEU A 49 -0.18 -7.12 2.09
CA LEU A 49 -1.61 -6.85 2.15
C LEU A 49 -2.20 -7.14 3.54
N ALA A 50 -1.58 -8.04 4.32
CA ALA A 50 -1.98 -8.32 5.70
C ALA A 50 -1.81 -7.09 6.63
N GLU A 51 -0.95 -6.13 6.29
CA GLU A 51 -0.73 -4.92 7.09
C GLU A 51 -1.94 -3.96 7.02
N VAL A 52 -2.81 -4.11 6.01
CA VAL A 52 -3.96 -3.20 5.77
C VAL A 52 -4.95 -3.16 6.93
N ASP A 53 -5.18 -4.29 7.60
CA ASP A 53 -6.12 -4.37 8.72
C ASP A 53 -5.62 -3.60 9.96
N THR A 54 -4.29 -3.55 10.15
CA THR A 54 -3.66 -2.87 11.29
C THR A 54 -3.48 -1.36 11.08
N LEU A 55 -3.68 -0.85 9.85
CA LEU A 55 -3.47 0.56 9.53
C LEU A 55 -4.58 1.45 10.09
N ASP A 56 -4.24 2.32 11.03
CA ASP A 56 -5.12 3.41 11.48
C ASP A 56 -4.93 4.66 10.61
N ILE A 57 -5.95 4.98 9.81
CA ILE A 57 -5.98 6.17 8.93
C ILE A 57 -6.82 7.33 9.52
N SER A 58 -7.29 7.21 10.76
CA SER A 58 -8.17 8.20 11.41
C SER A 58 -7.42 9.40 12.02
N LEU A 59 -6.11 9.27 12.28
CA LEU A 59 -5.29 10.22 13.06
C LEU A 59 -4.79 11.46 12.29
N THR A 60 -5.34 11.80 11.13
CA THR A 60 -4.92 13.00 10.37
C THR A 60 -6.11 13.91 10.11
N GLN A 61 -6.56 14.59 11.17
CA GLN A 61 -7.23 15.88 11.05
C GLN A 61 -6.28 16.90 11.67
N ARG A 62 -5.57 17.65 10.83
CA ARG A 62 -4.97 18.94 11.20
C ARG A 62 -5.79 20.03 10.53
#